data_AF-A0A7L0UV35-F1
#
_entry.id   AF-A0A7L0UV35-F1
#
_cell.length_a   1.000
_cell.length_b   1.000
_cell.length_c   1.000
_cell.angle_alpha   90.00
_cell.angle_beta   90.00
_cell.angle_gamma   90.00
#
_symmetry.space_group_name_H-M   'P 1'
#
loop_
_entity.id
_entity.type
_entity.pdbx_description
1 polymer ?
#
loop_
_entity_poly.entity_id
_entity_poly.type
_entity_poly.pdbx_seq_one_letter_code
_entity_poly.pdbx_strand_id
1 'polypeptide(L)'
;QRLKAAVHYTVGCLCQEVEEDKEVQFSKQSIAAISEITFRQCVSVSKNVKGCFLILCRHAKRTTVTTEDVKLLARRSNSLLKYITQKSEELASSNMEQKERKKKKSSAAKGERTPGEREAAVTENEDSNMA
;
A
#
# COMPACT_ATOMS: atom_id res chain seq x y z
N GLN A 1 10.79 -18.32 7.71
CA GLN A 1 9.75 -19.20 7.15
C GLN A 1 8.35 -18.56 7.15
N ARG A 2 7.97 -17.76 8.16
CA ARG A 2 6.63 -17.12 8.27
C ARG A 2 6.12 -16.42 6.99
N LEU A 3 6.95 -15.58 6.36
CA LEU A 3 6.56 -14.87 5.13
C LEU A 3 6.31 -15.81 3.94
N LYS A 4 7.11 -16.89 3.82
CA LYS A 4 6.92 -17.89 2.76
C LYS A 4 5.59 -18.63 2.92
N ALA A 5 5.23 -18.99 4.15
CA ALA A 5 3.95 -19.64 4.44
C ALA A 5 2.76 -18.72 4.10
N ALA A 6 2.84 -17.43 4.45
CA ALA A 6 1.81 -16.45 4.09
C ALA A 6 1.67 -16.30 2.56
N VAL A 7 2.79 -16.20 1.83
CA VAL A 7 2.78 -16.16 0.36
C VAL A 7 2.18 -17.45 -0.22
N HIS A 8 2.53 -18.61 0.31
CA HIS A 8 1.98 -19.90 -0.13
C HIS A 8 0.46 -19.97 0.05
N TYR A 9 -0.04 -19.51 1.20
CA TYR A 9 -1.49 -19.45 1.46
C TYR A 9 -2.20 -18.56 0.42
N THR A 10 -1.73 -17.33 0.20
CA THR A 10 -2.35 -16.42 -0.78
C THR A 10 -2.26 -16.97 -2.20
N VAL A 11 -1.13 -17.58 -2.58
CA VAL A 11 -0.99 -18.23 -3.89
C VAL A 11 -1.99 -19.38 -4.05
N GLY A 12 -2.23 -20.16 -2.99
CA GLY A 12 -3.26 -21.20 -3.01
C GLY A 12 -4.65 -20.64 -3.29
N CYS A 13 -5.05 -19.57 -2.60
CA CYS A 13 -6.34 -18.90 -2.83
C CYS A 13 -6.47 -18.38 -4.28
N LEU A 14 -5.45 -17.70 -4.79
CA LEU A 14 -5.46 -17.18 -6.16
C LEU A 14 -5.45 -18.30 -7.21
N CYS A 15 -4.76 -19.41 -6.95
CA CYS A 15 -4.80 -20.58 -7.81
C CYS A 15 -6.20 -21.18 -7.84
N GLN A 16 -6.89 -21.27 -6.70
CA GLN A 16 -8.26 -21.77 -6.63
C GLN A 16 -9.23 -20.91 -7.45
N GLU A 17 -9.14 -19.57 -7.37
CA GLU A 17 -9.94 -18.67 -8.21
C GLU A 17 -9.74 -18.95 -9.72
N VAL A 18 -8.50 -19.29 -10.11
CA VAL A 18 -8.16 -19.64 -11.51
C VAL A 18 -8.60 -21.06 -11.88
N GLU A 19 -8.60 -22.01 -10.93
CA GLU A 19 -9.15 -23.36 -11.13
C GLU A 19 -10.64 -23.31 -11.43
N GLU A 20 -11.38 -22.49 -10.68
CA GLU A 20 -12.81 -22.29 -10.86
C GLU A 20 -13.12 -21.58 -12.19
N ASP A 21 -12.38 -20.53 -12.56
CA ASP A 21 -12.57 -19.78 -13.81
C ASP A 21 -12.25 -20.63 -15.06
N LYS A 22 -11.26 -21.53 -14.98
CA LYS A 22 -10.77 -22.30 -16.13
C LYS A 22 -11.14 -23.77 -16.12
N GLU A 23 -11.85 -24.24 -15.09
CA GLU A 23 -12.19 -25.65 -14.87
C GLU A 23 -10.97 -26.58 -14.91
N VAL A 24 -9.84 -26.12 -14.35
CA VAL A 24 -8.58 -26.89 -14.26
C VAL A 24 -8.25 -27.23 -12.80
N GLN A 25 -7.30 -28.12 -12.58
CA GLN A 25 -6.81 -28.49 -11.25
C GLN A 25 -5.30 -28.32 -11.18
N PHE A 26 -4.80 -27.59 -10.18
CA PHE A 26 -3.38 -27.47 -9.89
C PHE A 26 -2.96 -28.51 -8.85
N SER A 27 -1.82 -29.14 -9.12
CA SER A 27 -1.19 -30.00 -8.12
C SER A 27 -0.65 -29.16 -6.95
N LYS A 28 -0.58 -29.77 -5.75
CA LYS A 28 0.04 -29.14 -4.57
C LYS A 28 1.49 -28.73 -4.84
N GLN A 29 2.20 -29.52 -5.65
CA GLN A 29 3.57 -29.25 -6.08
C GLN A 29 3.65 -28.01 -6.99
N SER A 30 2.68 -27.84 -7.91
CA SER A 30 2.59 -26.65 -8.76
C SER A 30 2.37 -25.38 -7.93
N ILE A 31 1.45 -25.42 -6.96
CA ILE A 31 1.17 -24.30 -6.05
C ILE A 31 2.42 -23.96 -5.22
N ALA A 32 3.14 -24.97 -4.71
CA ALA A 32 4.40 -24.77 -4.00
C ALA A 32 5.48 -24.13 -4.89
N ALA A 33 5.62 -24.58 -6.14
CA ALA A 33 6.56 -24.02 -7.09
C ALA A 33 6.24 -22.55 -7.43
N ILE A 34 4.96 -22.21 -7.65
CA ILE A 34 4.52 -20.83 -7.91
C ILE A 34 4.81 -19.94 -6.69
N SER A 35 4.56 -20.45 -5.48
CA SER A 35 4.88 -19.73 -4.24
C SER A 35 6.38 -19.44 -4.13
N GLU A 36 7.24 -20.41 -4.45
CA GLU A 36 8.69 -20.22 -4.41
C GLU A 36 9.18 -19.26 -5.50
N ILE A 37 8.62 -19.34 -6.71
CA ILE A 37 8.91 -18.38 -7.79
C ILE A 37 8.51 -16.97 -7.37
N THR A 38 7.30 -16.78 -6.85
CA THR A 38 6.79 -15.48 -6.38
C THR A 38 7.70 -14.90 -5.30
N PHE A 39 8.08 -15.71 -4.31
CA PHE A 39 8.97 -15.26 -3.24
C PHE A 39 10.35 -14.85 -3.77
N ARG A 40 10.94 -15.60 -4.71
CA ARG A 40 12.21 -15.22 -5.36
C ARG A 40 12.07 -13.97 -6.22
N GLN A 41 10.93 -13.77 -6.87
CA GLN A 41 10.65 -12.58 -7.66
C GLN A 41 10.56 -11.33 -6.78
N CYS A 42 10.01 -11.42 -5.57
CA CYS A 42 10.02 -10.29 -4.62
C CYS A 42 11.44 -9.81 -4.32
N VAL A 43 12.37 -10.74 -4.08
CA VAL A 43 13.80 -10.44 -3.85
C VAL A 43 14.44 -9.86 -5.10
N SER A 44 14.07 -10.38 -6.27
CA SER A 44 14.60 -9.90 -7.55
C SER A 44 14.11 -8.49 -7.86
N VAL A 45 12.80 -8.21 -7.75
CA VAL A 45 12.23 -6.87 -7.96
C VAL A 45 12.82 -5.83 -7.01
N SER A 46 13.17 -6.23 -5.78
CA SER A 46 13.81 -5.36 -4.79
C SER A 46 15.33 -5.20 -4.97
N LYS A 47 16.01 -6.05 -5.76
CA LYS A 47 17.48 -6.00 -5.96
C LYS A 47 18.00 -5.92 -7.41
N ASN A 48 17.19 -6.11 -8.45
CA ASN A 48 17.70 -6.30 -9.82
C ASN A 48 18.12 -5.01 -10.57
N VAL A 49 19.28 -5.11 -11.20
CA VAL A 49 20.14 -4.05 -11.75
C VAL A 49 19.59 -3.37 -13.03
N LYS A 50 18.43 -3.80 -13.56
CA LYS A 50 17.83 -3.26 -14.80
C LYS A 50 16.40 -2.70 -14.64
N GLY A 51 15.85 -2.70 -13.42
CA GLY A 51 14.48 -2.23 -13.15
C GLY A 51 14.13 -2.04 -11.67
N CYS A 52 15.13 -1.84 -10.80
CA CYS A 52 14.90 -1.77 -9.36
C CYS A 52 14.24 -0.46 -8.94
N PHE A 53 13.19 -0.54 -8.12
CA PHE A 53 12.64 0.59 -7.37
C PHE A 53 13.74 1.48 -6.77
N LEU A 54 14.72 0.90 -6.09
CA LEU A 54 15.82 1.65 -5.49
C LEU A 54 16.69 2.38 -6.51
N ILE A 55 16.92 1.82 -7.70
CA ILE A 55 17.68 2.49 -8.76
C ILE A 55 16.86 3.64 -9.35
N LEU A 56 15.55 3.43 -9.55
CA LEU A 56 14.65 4.47 -10.06
C LEU A 56 14.46 5.61 -9.07
N CYS A 57 14.26 5.28 -7.78
CA CYS A 57 14.23 6.25 -6.70
C CYS A 57 15.58 6.98 -6.61
N ARG A 58 16.72 6.26 -6.59
CA ARG A 58 18.06 6.86 -6.49
C ARG A 58 18.40 7.73 -7.70
N HIS A 59 18.00 7.33 -8.91
CA HIS A 59 18.15 8.14 -10.12
C HIS A 59 17.34 9.43 -10.02
N ALA A 60 16.16 9.36 -9.39
CA ALA A 60 15.33 10.52 -9.06
C ALA A 60 15.72 11.22 -7.73
N LYS A 61 16.87 10.88 -7.12
CA LYS A 61 17.34 11.38 -5.81
C LYS A 61 16.33 11.21 -4.65
N ARG A 62 15.43 10.23 -4.77
CA ARG A 62 14.44 9.84 -3.77
C ARG A 62 14.87 8.56 -3.07
N THR A 63 14.47 8.39 -1.81
CA THR A 63 14.59 7.14 -1.05
C THR A 63 13.25 6.41 -0.91
N THR A 64 12.14 7.12 -1.17
CA THR A 64 10.78 6.59 -1.11
C THR A 64 10.29 6.20 -2.51
N VAL A 65 9.73 4.99 -2.58
CA VAL A 65 9.10 4.41 -3.77
C VAL A 65 7.79 5.11 -4.11
N THR A 66 7.63 5.53 -5.36
CA THR A 66 6.39 6.14 -5.87
C THR A 66 5.70 5.26 -6.91
N THR A 67 4.46 5.60 -7.27
CA THR A 67 3.67 4.89 -8.30
C THR A 67 4.36 4.85 -9.66
N GLU A 68 5.13 5.87 -10.00
CA GLU A 68 5.88 5.95 -11.26
C GLU A 68 7.00 4.91 -11.33
N ASP A 69 7.65 4.64 -10.20
CA ASP A 69 8.68 3.61 -10.13
C ASP A 69 8.04 2.20 -10.36
N VAL A 70 6.78 2.00 -9.94
CA VAL A 70 6.01 0.76 -10.16
C VAL A 70 5.61 0.62 -11.63
N LYS A 71 5.11 1.70 -12.25
CA LYS A 71 4.75 1.71 -13.68
C LYS A 71 5.96 1.41 -14.56
N LEU A 72 7.13 1.96 -14.21
CA LEU A 72 8.34 1.71 -14.97
C LEU A 72 8.85 0.26 -14.84
N LEU A 73 8.57 -0.42 -13.72
CA LEU A 73 8.84 -1.85 -13.58
C LEU A 73 7.95 -2.69 -14.53
N ALA A 74 6.67 -2.30 -14.66
CA ALA A 74 5.69 -3.00 -15.51
C ALA A 74 5.94 -2.80 -17.02
N ARG A 75 6.80 -1.85 -17.43
CA ARG A 75 7.04 -1.48 -18.85
C ARG A 75 7.47 -2.61 -19.78
N ARG A 76 7.95 -3.74 -19.22
CA ARG A 76 8.39 -4.90 -20.01
C ARG A 76 7.23 -5.57 -20.76
N SER A 77 5.99 -5.35 -20.33
CA SER A 77 4.78 -5.84 -20.99
C SER A 77 3.76 -4.72 -21.12
N ASN A 78 3.33 -4.43 -22.35
CA ASN A 78 2.39 -3.34 -22.63
C ASN A 78 1.00 -3.59 -22.02
N SER A 79 0.53 -4.84 -22.01
CA SER A 79 -0.75 -5.21 -21.38
C SER A 79 -0.68 -5.03 -19.86
N LEU A 80 0.44 -5.41 -19.25
CA LEU A 80 0.67 -5.22 -17.82
C LEU A 80 0.77 -3.73 -17.45
N LEU A 81 1.49 -2.93 -18.25
CA LEU A 81 1.60 -1.49 -18.04
C LEU A 81 0.22 -0.80 -18.07
N LYS A 82 -0.62 -1.14 -19.04
CA LYS A 82 -1.99 -0.59 -19.14
C LYS A 82 -2.81 -0.94 -17.90
N TYR A 83 -2.80 -2.21 -17.49
CA TYR A 83 -3.54 -2.67 -16.32
C TYR A 83 -3.09 -1.99 -15.02
N ILE A 84 -1.77 -1.91 -14.78
CA ILE A 84 -1.20 -1.26 -13.59
C ILE A 84 -1.50 0.24 -13.58
N THR A 85 -1.47 0.89 -14.74
CA THR A 85 -1.80 2.33 -14.85
C THR A 85 -3.25 2.58 -14.47
N GLN A 86 -4.19 1.80 -15.03
CA GLN A 86 -5.60 1.87 -14.67
C GLN A 86 -5.82 1.66 -13.16
N LYS A 87 -5.20 0.62 -12.57
CA LYS A 87 -5.31 0.37 -11.13
C LYS A 87 -4.72 1.50 -10.29
N SER A 88 -3.67 2.17 -10.75
CA SER A 88 -3.10 3.32 -10.04
C SER A 88 -4.03 4.53 -10.01
N GLU A 89 -4.82 4.74 -11.07
CA GLU A 89 -5.80 5.82 -11.17
C GLU A 89 -7.02 5.53 -10.28
N GLU A 90 -7.51 4.29 -10.27
CA GLU A 90 -8.58 3.82 -9.37
C GLU A 90 -8.18 3.97 -7.88
N LEU A 91 -6.91 3.73 -7.55
CA LEU A 91 -6.39 3.96 -6.19
C LEU A 91 -6.27 5.45 -5.86
N ALA A 92 -5.93 6.29 -6.83
CA ALA A 92 -5.84 7.74 -6.62
C ALA A 92 -7.24 8.35 -6.34
N SER A 93 -8.26 7.94 -7.10
CA SER A 93 -9.64 8.41 -6.89
C SER A 93 -10.21 7.96 -5.55
N SER A 94 -10.08 6.68 -5.20
CA SER A 94 -10.55 6.15 -3.91
C SER A 94 -9.86 6.82 -2.72
N ASN A 95 -8.56 7.12 -2.82
CA ASN A 95 -7.84 7.85 -1.77
C ASN A 95 -8.33 9.31 -1.61
N MET A 96 -8.72 9.97 -2.70
CA MET A 96 -9.33 11.31 -2.63
C MET A 96 -10.70 11.26 -1.96
N GLU A 97 -11.54 10.27 -2.31
CA GLU A 97 -12.85 10.09 -1.67
C GLU A 97 -12.74 9.82 -0.17
N GLN A 98 -11.78 8.99 0.26
CA GLN A 98 -11.55 8.74 1.68
C GLN A 98 -11.07 9.99 2.43
N LYS A 99 -10.25 10.84 1.81
CA LYS A 99 -9.84 12.13 2.38
C LYS A 99 -11.03 13.08 2.55
N GLU A 100 -11.89 13.16 1.53
CA GLU A 100 -13.11 13.98 1.59
C GLU A 100 -14.08 13.48 2.67
N ARG A 101 -14.26 12.15 2.81
CA ARG A 101 -15.08 11.55 3.89
C ARG A 101 -14.51 11.83 5.28
N LYS A 102 -13.18 11.79 5.45
CA LYS A 102 -12.52 12.15 6.71
C LYS A 102 -12.68 13.64 7.04
N LYS A 103 -12.55 14.52 6.04
CA LYS A 103 -12.75 15.96 6.18
C LYS A 103 -14.19 16.30 6.61
N LYS A 104 -15.19 15.65 5.99
CA LYS A 104 -16.61 15.79 6.37
C LYS A 104 -16.94 15.28 7.78
N LYS A 105 -16.31 14.20 8.23
CA LYS A 105 -16.45 13.72 9.62
C LYS A 105 -15.83 14.69 10.65
N SER A 106 -14.68 15.30 10.32
CA SER A 106 -14.05 16.28 11.21
C SER A 106 -14.80 17.63 11.29
N SER A 107 -15.52 18.02 10.23
CA SER A 107 -16.38 19.21 10.26
C SER A 107 -17.70 18.99 11.00
N ALA A 108 -18.26 17.78 10.96
CA ALA A 108 -19.47 17.44 11.72
C ALA A 108 -19.21 17.44 13.24
N ALA A 109 -18.04 16.94 13.69
CA ALA A 109 -17.65 16.95 15.11
C ALA A 109 -17.37 18.36 15.69
N LYS A 110 -17.25 19.39 14.84
CA LYS A 110 -17.02 20.79 15.27
C LYS A 110 -18.31 21.62 15.33
N GLY A 111 -19.44 21.09 14.83
CA GLY A 111 -20.73 21.79 14.81
C GLY A 111 -21.60 21.56 16.04
N GLU A 112 -21.26 20.60 16.90
CA GLU A 112 -22.02 20.26 18.11
C GLU A 112 -21.25 20.70 19.37
N ARG A 113 -21.03 22.02 19.48
CA ARG A 113 -20.73 22.67 20.78
C ARG A 113 -21.76 23.77 20.96
N THR A 114 -22.80 23.43 21.72
CA THR A 114 -23.78 24.37 22.28
C THR A 114 -23.06 25.51 23.02
N PRO A 115 -23.45 26.78 22.82
CA PRO A 115 -22.90 27.91 23.54
C PRO A 115 -23.66 28.10 24.86
N GLY A 116 -23.01 27.85 25.99
CA GLY A 116 -23.61 28.09 27.29
C GLY A 116 -22.74 27.64 28.47
N GLU A 117 -21.72 28.43 28.79
CA GLU A 117 -21.44 28.99 30.13
C GLU A 117 -20.01 29.57 30.16
N ARG A 118 -19.91 30.81 30.63
CA ARG A 118 -18.71 31.63 30.77
C ARG A 118 -18.13 31.49 32.18
N GLU A 119 -16.81 31.67 32.24
CA GLU A 119 -16.00 32.19 33.37
C GLU A 119 -15.84 31.23 34.57
N ALA A 120 -14.68 31.10 35.24
CA ALA A 120 -13.57 32.01 35.44
C ALA A 120 -12.27 31.27 35.84
N ALA A 121 -11.20 32.07 35.97
CA ALA A 121 -10.00 31.87 36.77
C ALA A 121 -8.77 31.24 36.09
N VAL A 122 -8.06 32.15 35.40
CA VAL A 122 -6.59 32.19 35.30
C VAL A 122 -5.98 32.05 36.70
N THR A 123 -5.05 31.10 36.88
CA THR A 123 -3.93 31.29 37.81
C THR A 123 -2.67 30.74 37.15
N GLU A 124 -1.80 31.69 36.82
CA GLU A 124 -0.39 31.49 36.56
C GLU A 124 0.26 30.86 37.79
N ASN A 125 1.18 29.93 37.61
CA ASN A 125 2.22 29.70 38.61
C ASN A 125 3.51 29.31 37.90
N GLU A 126 4.52 30.13 38.17
CA GLU A 126 5.89 30.08 37.71
C GLU A 126 6.57 28.81 38.24
N ASP A 127 7.14 28.00 37.33
CA ASP A 127 8.07 26.96 37.74
C ASP A 127 9.46 27.58 37.95
N SER A 128 9.80 27.72 39.23
CA SER A 128 11.13 28.08 39.71
C SER A 128 12.16 27.02 39.32
N ASN A 129 13.22 27.52 38.70
CA ASN A 129 14.53 26.91 38.51
C ASN A 129 15.10 26.34 39.82
N MET A 130 15.53 25.07 39.82
CA MET A 130 16.60 24.59 40.71
C MET A 130 17.35 23.42 40.07
N ALA A 131 18.67 23.64 39.96
CA ALA A 131 19.80 22.77 39.61
C ALA A 131 20.11 22.54 38.11
#